data_AF-G3B1S7-F1
#
_entry.id   AF-G3B1S7-F1
#
_cell.length_a   1.000
_cell.length_b   1.000
_cell.length_c   1.000
_cell.angle_alpha   90.00
_cell.angle_beta   90.00
_cell.angle_gamma   90.00
#
_symmetry.space_group_name_H-M   'P 1'
#
loop_
_entity.id
_entity.type
_entity.pdbx_description
1 polymer ?
#
loop_
_entity_poly.entity_id
_entity_poly.type
_entity_poly.pdbx_seq_one_letter_code
_entity_poly.pdbx_strand_id
1 'polypeptide(L)'
;MAGLTWLAFIGIVFRLEIGVLGFIAAIVFSLVFGQSNVFTNLILLAFGTFFGAALSFLVDSHFWGYNVIPELSAFVFNVVEGKSADWGVEPYAAYFKKYIPQLFSPPVVLLLLPLGLLSDPSDDGLVVLDDHKQVIHRPSWNSLRALFISAILFVAVMSIQPHKEWRFIIYIVPALTLVAGYGISSLVDKSLTSWSRRVTVFVMVAFVGVSFISSCSKAYISSFNYPGGEALRLVNQLAVNSNSSKQILIHLDVPTCMTGASRFGELHNQRVVYDKTEDPSELNKIWEHIDFLVTEVRVNDPVWEKAASVQKFSQISLYPVVSLFQQHPTKEKLVKHLANTFVDSFKTMDFSAFKEFVDSAVLKTDYIYIYRRINSEPGEPIAETYSKIEELEEPDMEEVKEQINEQIDELEQ
;
A
#
# COMPACT_ATOMS: atom_id res chain seq x y z
N MET A 1 16.01 -9.16 24.54
CA MET A 1 16.98 -8.02 24.57
C MET A 1 17.49 -7.64 23.18
N ALA A 2 17.90 -8.58 22.31
CA ALA A 2 18.33 -8.25 20.94
C ALA A 2 17.28 -7.49 20.09
N GLY A 3 15.98 -7.70 20.34
CA GLY A 3 14.90 -7.06 19.57
C GLY A 3 14.92 -5.53 19.56
N LEU A 4 15.18 -4.88 20.71
CA LEU A 4 15.23 -3.40 20.79
C LEU A 4 16.39 -2.84 19.97
N THR A 5 17.56 -3.49 20.01
CA THR A 5 18.72 -3.11 19.21
C THR A 5 18.42 -3.22 17.71
N TRP A 6 17.74 -4.28 17.28
CA TRP A 6 17.31 -4.43 15.88
C TRP A 6 16.28 -3.38 15.46
N LEU A 7 15.29 -3.07 16.30
CA LEU A 7 14.30 -2.02 15.99
C LEU A 7 14.97 -0.64 15.85
N ALA A 8 15.92 -0.31 16.72
CA ALA A 8 16.67 0.94 16.64
C ALA A 8 17.60 1.00 15.42
N PHE A 9 18.28 -0.11 15.10
CA PHE A 9 19.13 -0.24 13.92
C PHE A 9 18.31 -0.06 12.63
N ILE A 10 17.21 -0.80 12.48
CA ILE A 10 16.32 -0.70 11.32
C ILE A 10 15.70 0.69 11.26
N GLY A 11 15.40 1.28 12.42
CA GLY A 11 14.85 2.63 12.54
C GLY A 11 15.68 3.68 11.82
N ILE A 12 16.99 3.71 12.08
CA ILE A 12 17.88 4.74 11.49
C ILE A 12 18.36 4.39 10.08
N VAL A 13 18.34 3.11 9.69
CA VAL A 13 18.77 2.66 8.35
C VAL A 13 17.64 2.76 7.33
N PHE A 14 16.40 2.47 7.72
CA PHE A 14 15.30 2.32 6.77
C PHE A 14 14.09 3.21 7.06
N ARG A 15 13.63 3.29 8.32
CA ARG A 15 12.35 3.93 8.69
C ARG A 15 12.31 4.35 10.14
N LEU A 16 12.44 5.64 10.43
CA LEU A 16 12.50 6.17 11.81
C LEU A 16 11.29 5.81 12.67
N GLU A 17 10.12 5.58 12.09
CA GLU A 17 8.90 5.20 12.81
C GLU A 17 9.07 3.86 13.55
N ILE A 18 9.88 2.93 13.01
CA ILE A 18 10.24 1.67 13.69
C ILE A 18 11.06 1.96 14.95
N GLY A 19 11.95 2.95 14.88
CA GLY A 19 12.70 3.44 16.04
C GLY A 19 11.78 4.03 17.11
N VAL A 20 10.75 4.79 16.71
CA VAL A 20 9.73 5.32 17.62
C VAL A 20 8.95 4.19 18.30
N LEU A 21 8.52 3.17 17.55
CA LEU A 21 7.88 1.98 18.11
C LEU A 21 8.80 1.26 19.11
N GLY A 22 10.08 1.08 18.76
CA GLY A 22 11.07 0.47 19.64
C GLY A 22 11.30 1.25 20.93
N PHE A 23 11.35 2.58 20.85
CA PHE A 23 11.46 3.47 22.01
C PHE A 23 10.22 3.37 22.92
N ILE A 24 9.02 3.43 22.35
CA ILE A 24 7.77 3.30 23.11
C ILE A 24 7.68 1.92 23.77
N ALA A 25 8.03 0.86 23.05
CA ALA A 25 8.09 -0.49 23.62
C ALA A 25 9.07 -0.56 24.79
N ALA A 26 10.29 -0.02 24.65
CA ALA A 26 11.26 0.02 25.74
C ALA A 26 10.72 0.70 27.01
N ILE A 27 9.97 1.79 26.87
CA ILE A 27 9.34 2.51 27.98
C ILE A 27 8.16 1.73 28.58
N VAL A 28 7.27 1.18 27.75
CA VAL A 28 6.10 0.42 28.23
C VAL A 28 6.54 -0.83 28.99
N PHE A 29 7.46 -1.60 28.42
CA PHE A 29 7.97 -2.82 29.06
C PHE A 29 8.71 -2.55 30.37
N SER A 30 9.33 -1.38 30.52
CA SER A 30 10.10 -1.03 31.72
C SER A 30 9.27 -0.29 32.77
N LEU A 31 8.62 0.81 32.41
CA LEU A 31 7.91 1.68 33.37
C LEU A 31 6.48 1.22 33.67
N VAL A 32 5.77 0.68 32.68
CA VAL A 32 4.35 0.30 32.88
C VAL A 32 4.26 -1.11 33.49
N PHE A 33 5.06 -2.04 32.98
CA PHE A 33 4.99 -3.45 33.38
C PHE A 33 6.15 -3.93 34.26
N GLY A 34 7.20 -3.13 34.46
CA GLY A 34 8.33 -3.50 35.34
C GLY A 34 9.14 -4.72 34.86
N GLN A 35 8.98 -5.14 33.61
CA GLN A 35 9.58 -6.38 33.07
C GLN A 35 11.06 -6.20 32.67
N SER A 36 11.53 -4.97 32.55
CA SER A 36 12.88 -4.66 32.07
C SER A 36 13.43 -3.39 32.70
N ASN A 37 14.75 -3.28 32.72
CA ASN A 37 15.43 -2.09 33.22
C ASN A 37 15.46 -1.01 32.11
N VAL A 38 14.95 0.18 32.43
CA VAL A 38 14.90 1.33 31.50
C VAL A 38 16.29 1.67 30.97
N PHE A 39 17.29 1.75 31.85
CA PHE A 39 18.65 2.13 31.48
C PHE A 39 19.28 1.12 30.53
N THR A 40 19.12 -0.18 30.79
CA THR A 40 19.56 -1.23 29.88
C THR A 40 18.87 -1.11 28.52
N ASN A 41 17.56 -0.89 28.48
CA ASN A 41 16.83 -0.73 27.22
C ASN A 41 17.31 0.50 26.43
N LEU A 42 17.56 1.63 27.09
CA LEU A 42 18.09 2.83 26.45
C LEU A 42 19.49 2.61 25.87
N ILE A 43 20.37 1.88 26.57
CA ILE A 43 21.68 1.48 26.04
C ILE A 43 21.51 0.61 24.80
N LEU A 44 20.61 -0.37 24.82
CA LEU A 44 20.37 -1.26 23.69
C LEU A 44 19.85 -0.52 22.45
N LEU A 45 18.97 0.46 22.65
CA LEU A 45 18.49 1.35 21.57
C LEU A 45 19.64 2.21 21.04
N ALA A 46 20.40 2.87 21.92
CA ALA A 46 21.53 3.71 21.53
C ALA A 46 22.58 2.92 20.75
N PHE A 47 22.88 1.69 21.17
CA PHE A 47 23.78 0.80 20.46
C PHE A 47 23.26 0.48 19.05
N GLY A 48 21.98 0.09 18.92
CA GLY A 48 21.37 -0.19 17.62
C GLY A 48 21.40 1.02 16.68
N THR A 49 21.02 2.19 17.18
CA THR A 49 21.07 3.44 16.43
C THR A 49 22.48 3.82 16.03
N PHE A 50 23.48 3.65 16.91
CA PHE A 50 24.87 3.98 16.58
C PHE A 50 25.41 3.13 15.43
N PHE A 51 25.25 1.81 15.51
CA PHE A 51 25.71 0.91 14.44
C PHE A 51 24.92 1.09 13.15
N GLY A 52 23.61 1.34 13.24
CA GLY A 52 22.77 1.62 12.08
C GLY A 52 23.15 2.93 11.41
N ALA A 53 23.37 4.00 12.18
CA ALA A 53 23.79 5.30 11.68
C ALA A 53 25.17 5.22 11.02
N ALA A 54 26.12 4.50 11.63
CA ALA A 54 27.44 4.28 11.04
C ALA A 54 27.34 3.53 9.70
N LEU A 55 26.53 2.47 9.63
CA LEU A 55 26.32 1.73 8.38
C LEU A 55 25.65 2.58 7.30
N SER A 56 24.54 3.25 7.63
CA SER A 56 23.83 4.15 6.72
C SER A 56 24.75 5.26 6.24
N PHE A 57 25.50 5.90 7.14
CA PHE A 57 26.47 6.91 6.76
C PHE A 57 27.51 6.39 5.75
N LEU A 58 28.09 5.20 5.98
CA LEU A 58 29.10 4.64 5.08
C LEU A 58 28.53 4.23 3.72
N VAL A 59 27.37 3.56 3.71
CA VAL A 59 26.76 3.03 2.49
C VAL A 59 26.08 4.15 1.71
N ASP A 60 25.20 4.92 2.35
CA ASP A 60 24.42 5.94 1.69
C ASP A 60 25.32 7.08 1.21
N SER A 61 26.27 7.56 2.01
CA SER A 61 27.17 8.63 1.53
C SER A 61 28.00 8.22 0.32
N HIS A 62 28.33 6.92 0.19
CA HIS A 62 29.01 6.41 -0.99
C HIS A 62 28.13 6.50 -2.25
N PHE A 63 26.86 6.08 -2.16
CA PHE A 63 25.94 6.12 -3.30
C PHE A 63 25.44 7.53 -3.63
N TRP A 64 25.25 8.39 -2.62
CA TRP A 64 24.77 9.76 -2.79
C TRP A 64 25.89 10.73 -3.21
N GLY A 65 27.16 10.38 -3.01
CA GLY A 65 28.30 11.23 -3.37
C GLY A 65 28.55 12.41 -2.42
N TYR A 66 27.84 12.48 -1.31
CA TYR A 66 28.04 13.44 -0.22
C TYR A 66 27.68 12.80 1.12
N ASN A 67 28.21 13.37 2.21
CA ASN A 67 27.99 12.87 3.57
C ASN A 67 26.51 13.01 3.97
N VAL A 68 25.80 11.89 4.13
CA VAL A 68 24.38 11.89 4.44
C VAL A 68 23.97 10.67 5.27
N ILE A 69 23.03 10.89 6.19
CA ILE A 69 22.18 9.84 6.76
C ILE A 69 20.77 10.15 6.25
N PRO A 70 20.25 9.38 5.28
CA PRO A 70 19.00 9.73 4.59
C PRO A 70 17.82 9.90 5.55
N GLU A 71 17.64 8.98 6.48
CA GLU A 71 16.54 9.02 7.46
C GLU A 71 16.57 10.27 8.34
N LEU A 72 17.77 10.70 8.77
CA LEU A 72 17.91 11.92 9.57
C LEU A 72 17.56 13.16 8.73
N SER A 73 18.00 13.19 7.47
CA SER A 73 17.71 14.29 6.55
C SER A 73 16.22 14.36 6.23
N ALA A 74 15.57 13.21 6.01
CA ALA A 74 14.14 13.10 5.80
C ALA A 74 13.34 13.54 7.04
N PHE A 75 13.82 13.24 8.25
CA PHE A 75 13.20 13.71 9.49
C PHE A 75 13.27 15.23 9.63
N VAL A 76 14.44 15.83 9.37
CA VAL A 76 14.61 17.29 9.41
C VAL A 76 13.65 17.95 8.41
N PHE A 77 13.67 17.50 7.17
CA PHE A 77 12.81 18.06 6.11
C PHE A 77 11.31 17.89 6.41
N ASN A 78 10.86 16.68 6.77
CA ASN A 78 9.43 16.41 6.89
C ASN A 78 8.83 16.84 8.23
N VAL A 79 9.56 16.65 9.32
CA VAL A 79 9.06 16.84 10.70
C VAL A 79 9.52 18.17 11.27
N VAL A 80 10.80 18.53 11.13
CA VAL A 80 11.33 19.78 11.72
C VAL A 80 10.94 21.00 10.88
N GLU A 81 11.07 20.92 9.55
CA GLU A 81 10.67 22.01 8.64
C GLU A 81 9.18 21.98 8.29
N GLY A 82 8.46 20.91 8.65
CA GLY A 82 7.01 20.80 8.46
C GLY A 82 6.55 20.52 7.02
N LYS A 83 7.46 20.15 6.11
CA LYS A 83 7.14 19.88 4.70
C LYS A 83 6.23 18.68 4.45
N SER A 84 6.05 17.83 5.46
CA SER A 84 5.07 16.76 5.39
C SER A 84 3.64 17.27 5.16
N ALA A 85 3.28 18.47 5.64
CA ALA A 85 1.95 19.05 5.46
C ALA A 85 1.60 19.37 3.99
N ASP A 86 2.60 19.60 3.13
CA ASP A 86 2.42 19.90 1.71
C ASP A 86 1.82 18.71 0.94
N TRP A 87 1.88 17.50 1.52
CA TRP A 87 1.29 16.27 0.97
C TRP A 87 -0.14 16.00 1.46
N GLY A 88 -0.77 17.01 2.06
CA GLY A 88 -2.13 16.93 2.62
C GLY A 88 -2.15 16.58 4.10
N VAL A 89 -3.19 17.03 4.80
CA VAL A 89 -3.35 16.86 6.25
C VAL A 89 -4.65 16.14 6.59
N GLU A 90 -4.61 15.32 7.64
CA GLU A 90 -5.79 14.61 8.13
C GLU A 90 -5.96 14.79 9.64
N PRO A 91 -7.19 14.72 10.19
CA PRO A 91 -7.46 14.87 11.61
C PRO A 91 -6.67 13.86 12.47
N TYR A 92 -6.36 14.22 13.72
CA TYR A 92 -5.66 13.34 14.67
C TYR A 92 -6.28 11.94 14.77
N ALA A 93 -7.61 11.83 14.72
CA ALA A 93 -8.31 10.56 14.84
C ALA A 93 -8.30 9.69 13.56
N ALA A 94 -7.71 10.15 12.44
CA ALA A 94 -7.76 9.45 11.16
C ALA A 94 -7.13 8.05 11.23
N TYR A 95 -6.02 7.87 11.97
CA TYR A 95 -5.44 6.53 12.15
C TYR A 95 -6.40 5.54 12.78
N PHE A 96 -7.11 5.95 13.84
CA PHE A 96 -8.06 5.09 14.54
C PHE A 96 -9.36 4.86 13.76
N LYS A 97 -9.87 5.87 13.03
CA LYS A 97 -11.17 5.80 12.34
C LYS A 97 -11.09 5.24 10.93
N LYS A 98 -10.00 5.50 10.21
CA LYS A 98 -9.84 5.17 8.77
C LYS A 98 -8.82 4.05 8.59
N TYR A 99 -7.57 4.28 8.99
CA TYR A 99 -6.45 3.42 8.62
C TYR A 99 -6.40 2.08 9.36
N ILE A 100 -6.63 2.04 10.67
CA ILE A 100 -6.67 0.78 11.43
C ILE A 100 -7.79 -0.14 10.92
N PRO A 101 -9.06 0.33 10.78
CA PRO A 101 -10.11 -0.49 10.20
C PRO A 101 -9.77 -1.01 8.79
N GLN A 102 -9.11 -0.19 7.97
CA GLN A 102 -8.70 -0.57 6.63
C GLN A 102 -7.58 -1.64 6.63
N LEU A 103 -6.56 -1.47 7.48
CA LEU A 103 -5.44 -2.41 7.63
C LEU A 103 -5.90 -3.80 8.06
N PHE A 104 -6.91 -3.84 8.94
CA PHE A 104 -7.48 -5.08 9.45
C PHE A 104 -8.84 -5.36 8.84
N SER A 105 -9.07 -5.06 7.56
CA SER A 105 -10.32 -5.40 6.87
C SER A 105 -10.22 -6.78 6.18
N PRO A 106 -11.11 -7.75 6.46
CA PRO A 106 -12.25 -7.70 7.40
C PRO A 106 -11.79 -7.70 8.87
N PRO A 107 -12.57 -7.11 9.81
CA PRO A 107 -12.17 -6.75 11.18
C PRO A 107 -11.92 -7.93 12.15
N VAL A 108 -11.53 -9.10 11.66
CA VAL A 108 -11.26 -10.33 12.44
C VAL A 108 -10.22 -10.09 13.49
N VAL A 109 -9.08 -9.49 13.11
CA VAL A 109 -7.98 -9.24 14.05
C VAL A 109 -8.48 -8.36 15.19
N LEU A 110 -9.20 -7.28 14.87
CA LEU A 110 -9.76 -6.36 15.87
C LEU A 110 -10.78 -7.05 16.80
N LEU A 111 -11.65 -7.92 16.26
CA LEU A 111 -12.62 -8.68 17.04
C LEU A 111 -11.98 -9.71 17.98
N LEU A 112 -10.80 -10.22 17.64
CA LEU A 112 -10.05 -11.18 18.45
C LEU A 112 -9.15 -10.54 19.51
N LEU A 113 -8.87 -9.23 19.43
CA LEU A 113 -8.02 -8.53 20.40
C LEU A 113 -8.51 -8.69 21.85
N PRO A 114 -9.81 -8.50 22.18
CA PRO A 114 -10.27 -8.67 23.56
C PRO A 114 -10.03 -10.08 24.09
N LEU A 115 -10.24 -11.12 23.27
CA LEU A 115 -9.98 -12.50 23.66
C LEU A 115 -8.49 -12.75 23.90
N GLY A 116 -7.62 -12.19 23.07
CA GLY A 116 -6.17 -12.27 23.26
C GLY A 116 -5.70 -11.60 24.55
N LEU A 117 -6.24 -10.43 24.88
CA LEU A 117 -5.88 -9.66 26.08
C LEU A 117 -6.43 -10.26 27.38
N LEU A 118 -7.58 -10.95 27.31
CA LEU A 118 -8.21 -11.63 28.45
C LEU A 118 -7.53 -12.97 28.78
N SER A 119 -7.00 -13.66 27.77
CA SER A 119 -6.44 -15.01 27.95
C SER A 119 -4.94 -15.06 28.22
N ASP A 120 -4.26 -13.92 28.48
CA ASP A 120 -2.78 -13.80 28.50
C ASP A 120 -2.06 -15.05 29.06
N PRO A 121 -1.16 -15.71 28.29
CA PRO A 121 -0.57 -17.00 28.62
C PRO A 121 0.31 -16.97 29.87
N SER A 122 0.68 -15.79 30.36
CA SER A 122 1.65 -15.62 31.43
C SER A 122 1.03 -15.51 32.83
N ASP A 123 -0.29 -15.62 32.94
CA ASP A 123 -1.00 -15.74 34.22
C ASP A 123 -1.24 -17.21 34.56
N ASP A 124 -0.16 -17.98 34.73
CA ASP A 124 -0.25 -19.39 35.12
C ASP A 124 -0.32 -19.59 36.65
N GLY A 125 -0.45 -18.49 37.42
CA GLY A 125 -0.57 -18.51 38.88
C GLY A 125 0.64 -19.11 39.60
N LEU A 126 1.71 -19.43 38.87
CA LEU A 126 2.90 -20.09 39.39
C LEU A 126 3.86 -19.05 39.95
N VAL A 127 3.74 -18.82 41.25
CA VAL A 127 4.76 -18.14 42.05
C VAL A 127 5.94 -19.10 42.22
N VAL A 128 7.05 -18.82 41.51
CA VAL A 128 8.32 -19.50 41.81
C VAL A 128 8.90 -18.81 43.03
N LEU A 129 8.95 -19.53 44.15
CA LEU A 129 9.66 -19.08 45.35
C LEU A 129 11.14 -19.38 45.15
N ASP A 130 11.96 -18.34 45.25
CA ASP A 130 13.42 -18.50 45.37
C ASP A 130 13.78 -19.18 46.71
N ASP A 131 15.00 -19.70 46.85
CA ASP A 131 15.52 -20.27 48.12
C ASP A 131 15.46 -19.26 49.29
N HIS A 132 15.33 -17.96 48.96
CA HIS A 132 15.12 -16.85 49.89
C HIS A 132 13.64 -16.44 50.10
N LYS A 133 12.66 -17.24 49.67
CA LYS A 133 11.20 -16.96 49.73
C LYS A 133 10.79 -15.65 49.04
N GLN A 134 11.49 -15.27 47.98
CA GLN A 134 11.04 -14.16 47.12
C GLN A 134 10.12 -14.67 46.01
N VAL A 135 9.05 -13.93 45.75
CA VAL A 135 8.13 -14.18 44.64
C VAL A 135 8.82 -13.76 43.34
N ILE A 136 9.34 -14.72 42.57
CA ILE A 136 9.85 -14.43 41.23
C ILE A 136 8.66 -14.44 40.27
N HIS A 137 8.17 -13.25 39.92
CA HIS A 137 7.24 -13.10 38.80
C HIS A 137 7.94 -13.51 37.51
N ARG A 138 7.29 -14.34 36.68
CA ARG A 138 7.86 -14.70 35.37
C ARG A 138 8.02 -13.43 34.53
N PRO A 139 9.18 -13.25 33.85
CA PRO A 139 9.46 -12.04 33.07
C PRO A 139 8.50 -11.80 31.90
N SER A 140 7.66 -12.79 31.53
CA SER A 140 6.69 -12.67 30.45
C SER A 140 5.30 -12.15 30.88
N TRP A 141 5.02 -11.95 32.18
CA TRP A 141 3.70 -11.55 32.67
C TRP A 141 3.21 -10.26 32.00
N ASN A 142 2.14 -10.32 31.22
CA ASN A 142 1.53 -9.20 30.47
C ASN A 142 2.25 -8.81 29.17
N SER A 143 3.12 -9.67 28.62
CA SER A 143 3.84 -9.34 27.37
C SER A 143 2.91 -8.98 26.21
N LEU A 144 1.77 -9.67 26.08
CA LEU A 144 0.78 -9.36 25.04
C LEU A 144 0.14 -7.99 25.26
N ARG A 145 -0.16 -7.64 26.52
CA ARG A 145 -0.69 -6.32 26.88
C ARG A 145 0.35 -5.23 26.69
N ALA A 146 1.61 -5.49 27.01
CA ALA A 146 2.71 -4.56 26.78
C ALA A 146 2.89 -4.28 25.29
N LEU A 147 2.85 -5.31 24.43
CA LEU A 147 2.89 -5.14 22.98
C LEU A 147 1.68 -4.37 22.44
N PHE A 148 0.47 -4.72 22.89
CA PHE A 148 -0.76 -4.03 22.50
C PHE A 148 -0.70 -2.54 22.86
N ILE A 149 -0.37 -2.22 24.12
CA ILE A 149 -0.27 -0.83 24.59
C ILE A 149 0.83 -0.09 23.83
N SER A 150 1.97 -0.73 23.57
CA SER A 150 3.05 -0.13 22.78
C SER A 150 2.59 0.23 21.37
N ALA A 151 1.85 -0.67 20.70
CA ALA A 151 1.28 -0.41 19.38
C ALA A 151 0.27 0.74 19.38
N ILE A 152 -0.64 0.78 20.36
CA ILE A 152 -1.65 1.86 20.45
C ILE A 152 -1.02 3.20 20.80
N LEU A 153 -0.06 3.24 21.72
CA LEU A 153 0.70 4.46 22.04
C LEU A 153 1.53 4.94 20.86
N PHE A 154 2.14 4.01 20.12
CA PHE A 154 2.83 4.33 18.87
C PHE A 154 1.90 5.01 17.87
N VAL A 155 0.71 4.46 17.61
CA VAL A 155 -0.27 5.12 16.73
C VAL A 155 -0.70 6.48 17.28
N ALA A 156 -0.87 6.62 18.59
CA ALA A 156 -1.21 7.90 19.21
C ALA A 156 -0.11 8.96 19.00
N VAL A 157 1.17 8.58 19.12
CA VAL A 157 2.30 9.47 18.82
C VAL A 157 2.34 9.82 17.33
N MET A 158 2.20 8.83 16.45
CA MET A 158 2.17 9.07 15.00
C MET A 158 0.98 9.93 14.57
N SER A 159 -0.14 9.90 15.31
CA SER A 159 -1.32 10.71 15.03
C SER A 159 -1.08 12.21 15.12
N ILE A 160 -0.04 12.64 15.85
CA ILE A 160 0.36 14.05 15.99
C ILE A 160 0.87 14.61 14.65
N GLN A 161 1.44 13.77 13.79
CA GLN A 161 1.93 14.18 12.48
C GLN A 161 0.75 14.64 11.59
N PRO A 162 0.81 15.85 10.99
CA PRO A 162 -0.31 16.38 10.20
C PRO A 162 -0.69 15.50 9.00
N HIS A 163 0.31 15.12 8.22
CA HIS A 163 0.18 14.14 7.15
C HIS A 163 0.03 12.73 7.72
N LYS A 164 -0.71 11.88 7.04
CA LYS A 164 -0.99 10.53 7.53
C LYS A 164 -1.00 9.56 6.37
N GLU A 165 -0.19 8.53 6.51
CA GLU A 165 -0.20 7.39 5.61
C GLU A 165 -0.25 6.10 6.41
N TRP A 166 -0.95 5.09 5.88
CA TRP A 166 -1.04 3.77 6.50
C TRP A 166 0.34 3.13 6.70
N ARG A 167 1.31 3.42 5.81
CA ARG A 167 2.67 2.89 5.86
C ARG A 167 3.45 3.33 7.10
N PHE A 168 3.12 4.48 7.69
CA PHE A 168 3.77 4.96 8.92
C PHE A 168 3.36 4.14 10.15
N ILE A 169 2.18 3.52 10.13
CA ILE A 169 1.66 2.73 11.26
C ILE A 169 1.63 1.21 11.01
N ILE A 170 2.02 0.74 9.82
CA ILE A 170 1.96 -0.69 9.44
C ILE A 170 2.68 -1.60 10.45
N TYR A 171 3.64 -1.06 11.21
CA TYR A 171 4.43 -1.79 12.20
C TYR A 171 3.63 -2.31 13.40
N ILE A 172 2.38 -1.86 13.60
CA ILE A 172 1.48 -2.45 14.60
C ILE A 172 0.90 -3.80 14.17
N VAL A 173 0.93 -4.12 12.87
CA VAL A 173 0.27 -5.31 12.32
C VAL A 173 0.78 -6.59 13.00
N PRO A 174 2.11 -6.85 13.09
CA PRO A 174 2.60 -8.05 13.76
C PRO A 174 2.21 -8.16 15.24
N ALA A 175 2.19 -7.03 15.96
CA ALA A 175 1.83 -7.01 17.38
C ALA A 175 0.34 -7.35 17.57
N LEU A 176 -0.54 -6.71 16.79
CA LEU A 176 -1.98 -6.92 16.90
C LEU A 176 -2.40 -8.30 16.38
N THR A 177 -1.76 -8.82 15.32
CA THR A 177 -2.01 -10.19 14.83
C THR A 177 -1.52 -11.24 15.82
N LEU A 178 -0.42 -11.01 16.55
CA LEU A 178 0.02 -11.90 17.62
C LEU A 178 -1.01 -11.98 18.75
N VAL A 179 -1.52 -10.82 19.21
CA VAL A 179 -2.57 -10.78 20.26
C VAL A 179 -3.84 -11.50 19.78
N ALA A 180 -4.29 -11.22 18.55
CA ALA A 180 -5.45 -11.90 17.96
C ALA A 180 -5.24 -13.41 17.78
N GLY A 181 -4.05 -13.81 17.33
CA GLY A 181 -3.64 -15.20 17.14
C GLY A 181 -3.65 -15.99 18.45
N TYR A 182 -3.20 -15.36 19.53
CA TYR A 182 -3.32 -15.94 20.86
C TYR A 182 -4.79 -16.04 21.31
N GLY A 183 -5.60 -15.02 21.01
CA GLY A 183 -7.04 -15.03 21.26
C GLY A 183 -7.75 -16.25 20.67
N ILE A 184 -7.48 -16.58 19.41
CA ILE A 184 -8.05 -17.78 18.77
C ILE A 184 -7.44 -19.09 19.32
N SER A 185 -6.13 -19.14 19.63
CA SER A 185 -5.52 -20.31 20.28
C SER A 185 -6.23 -20.65 21.58
N SER A 186 -6.46 -19.65 22.43
CA SER A 186 -7.13 -19.84 23.72
C SER A 186 -8.55 -20.39 23.61
N LEU A 187 -9.24 -20.11 22.49
CA LEU A 187 -10.55 -20.70 22.19
C LEU A 187 -10.43 -22.17 21.80
N VAL A 188 -9.42 -22.52 21.00
CA VAL A 188 -9.19 -23.89 20.54
C VAL A 188 -8.72 -24.79 21.69
N ASP A 189 -7.83 -24.29 22.54
CA ASP A 189 -7.21 -25.03 23.64
C ASP A 189 -8.22 -25.45 24.73
N LYS A 190 -9.29 -24.68 24.96
CA LYS A 190 -10.34 -25.00 25.94
C LYS A 190 -11.29 -26.13 25.50
N SER A 191 -10.85 -26.96 24.55
CA SER A 191 -11.58 -28.03 23.85
C SER A 191 -12.77 -27.54 23.02
N LEU A 192 -12.91 -28.00 21.78
CA LEU A 192 -14.04 -27.66 20.91
C LEU A 192 -15.32 -28.46 21.28
N THR A 193 -15.59 -28.68 22.57
CA THR A 193 -16.77 -29.45 23.02
C THR A 193 -18.09 -28.71 22.81
N SER A 194 -18.09 -27.39 22.99
CA SER A 194 -19.28 -26.57 22.76
C SER A 194 -19.49 -26.28 21.27
N TRP A 195 -20.72 -26.49 20.80
CA TRP A 195 -21.13 -26.16 19.42
C TRP A 195 -20.91 -24.68 19.09
N SER A 196 -21.22 -23.76 20.01
CA SER A 196 -21.04 -22.32 19.79
C SER A 196 -19.57 -21.96 19.55
N ARG A 197 -18.65 -22.63 20.25
CA ARG A 197 -17.20 -22.46 20.06
C ARG A 197 -16.73 -23.00 18.72
N ARG A 198 -17.23 -24.16 18.28
CA ARG A 198 -16.94 -24.71 16.93
C ARG A 198 -17.37 -23.73 15.85
N VAL A 199 -18.59 -23.22 15.95
CA VAL A 199 -19.13 -22.23 15.01
C VAL A 199 -18.29 -20.95 15.04
N THR A 200 -17.93 -20.45 16.22
CA THR A 200 -17.10 -19.24 16.36
C THR A 200 -15.74 -19.42 15.68
N VAL A 201 -15.02 -20.52 15.96
CA VAL A 201 -13.71 -20.80 15.34
C VAL A 201 -13.86 -20.95 13.82
N PHE A 202 -14.89 -21.67 13.36
CA PHE A 202 -15.16 -21.81 11.92
C PHE A 202 -15.40 -20.46 11.25
N VAL A 203 -16.22 -19.59 11.84
CA VAL A 203 -16.50 -18.25 11.32
C VAL A 203 -15.20 -17.43 11.24
N MET A 204 -14.37 -17.45 12.29
CA MET A 204 -13.09 -16.72 12.30
C MET A 204 -12.13 -17.22 11.20
N VAL A 205 -12.01 -18.53 11.02
CA VAL A 205 -11.20 -19.13 9.95
C VAL A 205 -11.77 -18.78 8.56
N ALA A 206 -13.10 -18.80 8.40
CA ALA A 206 -13.74 -18.40 7.16
C ALA A 206 -13.43 -16.94 6.81
N PHE A 207 -13.42 -16.03 7.79
CA PHE A 207 -13.05 -14.64 7.54
C PHE A 207 -11.56 -14.46 7.19
N VAL A 208 -10.65 -15.34 7.63
CA VAL A 208 -9.26 -15.34 7.12
C VAL A 208 -9.27 -15.64 5.61
N GLY A 209 -10.09 -16.59 5.17
CA GLY A 209 -10.30 -16.85 3.75
C GLY A 209 -10.86 -15.64 3.00
N VAL A 210 -11.86 -14.95 3.56
CA VAL A 210 -12.40 -13.69 2.99
C VAL A 210 -11.32 -12.61 2.91
N SER A 211 -10.48 -12.47 3.94
CA SER A 211 -9.35 -11.54 3.96
C SER A 211 -8.35 -11.84 2.84
N PHE A 212 -8.04 -13.11 2.63
CA PHE A 212 -7.14 -13.55 1.56
C PHE A 212 -7.71 -13.21 0.18
N ILE A 213 -8.97 -13.58 -0.09
CA ILE A 213 -9.65 -13.28 -1.35
C ILE A 213 -9.69 -11.76 -1.57
N SER A 214 -10.09 -10.98 -0.56
CA SER A 214 -10.14 -9.52 -0.64
C SER A 214 -8.76 -8.91 -0.93
N SER A 215 -7.70 -9.44 -0.32
CA SER A 215 -6.33 -8.98 -0.56
C SER A 215 -5.89 -9.28 -1.99
N CYS A 216 -6.17 -10.48 -2.50
CA CYS A 216 -5.89 -10.86 -3.89
C CYS A 216 -6.68 -9.98 -4.88
N SER A 217 -7.96 -9.72 -4.64
CA SER A 217 -8.77 -8.83 -5.48
C SER A 217 -8.21 -7.40 -5.46
N LYS A 218 -7.87 -6.85 -4.29
CA LYS A 218 -7.25 -5.52 -4.18
C LYS A 218 -5.90 -5.45 -4.90
N ALA A 219 -5.07 -6.49 -4.76
CA ALA A 219 -3.79 -6.57 -5.46
C ALA A 219 -3.98 -6.60 -6.98
N TYR A 220 -4.95 -7.38 -7.46
CA TYR A 220 -5.32 -7.43 -8.88
C TYR A 220 -5.79 -6.07 -9.39
N ILE A 221 -6.73 -5.42 -8.70
CA ILE A 221 -7.23 -4.10 -9.06
C ILE A 221 -6.10 -3.07 -9.04
N SER A 222 -5.23 -3.11 -8.02
CA SER A 222 -4.09 -2.20 -7.91
C SER A 222 -3.06 -2.37 -9.03
N SER A 223 -3.03 -3.50 -9.74
CA SER A 223 -2.14 -3.67 -10.89
C SER A 223 -2.48 -2.72 -12.04
N PHE A 224 -3.73 -2.27 -12.14
CA PHE A 224 -4.19 -1.30 -13.15
C PHE A 224 -3.78 0.15 -12.83
N ASN A 225 -3.18 0.41 -11.66
CA ASN A 225 -2.61 1.72 -11.30
C ASN A 225 -1.18 1.93 -11.83
N TYR A 226 -0.66 1.00 -12.64
CA TYR A 226 0.67 1.09 -13.26
C TYR A 226 0.63 1.14 -14.82
N PRO A 227 -0.17 2.02 -15.43
CA PRO A 227 -0.29 2.12 -16.89
C PRO A 227 1.03 2.53 -17.59
N GLY A 228 1.92 3.28 -16.94
CA GLY A 228 3.20 3.67 -17.53
C GLY A 228 4.12 2.50 -17.81
N GLY A 229 4.11 1.47 -16.96
CA GLY A 229 4.84 0.22 -17.20
C GLY A 229 4.32 -0.54 -18.43
N GLU A 230 3.00 -0.55 -18.62
CA GLU A 230 2.38 -1.15 -19.80
C GLU A 230 2.65 -0.31 -21.06
N ALA A 231 2.63 1.02 -20.95
CA ALA A 231 2.96 1.92 -22.05
C ALA A 231 4.42 1.73 -22.52
N LEU A 232 5.35 1.58 -21.57
CA LEU A 232 6.75 1.26 -21.87
C LEU A 232 6.87 -0.08 -22.61
N ARG A 233 6.12 -1.11 -22.19
CA ARG A 233 6.10 -2.41 -22.86
C ARG A 233 5.61 -2.28 -24.31
N LEU A 234 4.54 -1.54 -24.55
CA LEU A 234 3.96 -1.35 -25.88
C LEU A 234 4.88 -0.54 -26.79
N VAL A 235 5.42 0.58 -26.32
CA VAL A 235 6.34 1.39 -27.13
C VAL A 235 7.63 0.63 -27.46
N ASN A 236 8.11 -0.24 -26.56
CA ASN A 236 9.24 -1.12 -26.84
C ASN A 236 8.94 -2.10 -27.98
N GLN A 237 7.75 -2.69 -28.00
CA GLN A 237 7.33 -3.57 -29.10
C GLN A 237 7.23 -2.82 -30.42
N LEU A 238 6.68 -1.60 -30.40
CA LEU A 238 6.62 -0.73 -31.58
C LEU A 238 8.01 -0.32 -32.09
N ALA A 239 8.92 0.02 -31.17
CA ALA A 239 10.30 0.38 -31.49
C ALA A 239 11.06 -0.79 -32.12
N VAL A 240 10.94 -2.00 -31.56
CA VAL A 240 11.57 -3.22 -32.10
C VAL A 240 11.02 -3.58 -33.49
N ASN A 241 9.71 -3.48 -33.67
CA ASN A 241 9.03 -3.83 -34.93
C ASN A 241 9.20 -2.75 -36.02
N SER A 242 9.68 -1.57 -35.67
CA SER A 242 10.04 -0.57 -36.68
C SER A 242 11.21 -1.11 -37.52
N ASN A 243 11.13 -1.02 -38.86
CA ASN A 243 12.19 -1.48 -39.77
C ASN A 243 13.28 -0.42 -40.01
N SER A 244 13.38 0.59 -39.14
CA SER A 244 14.31 1.72 -39.32
C SER A 244 15.71 1.39 -38.79
N SER A 245 16.74 1.50 -39.61
CA SER A 245 18.14 1.40 -39.15
C SER A 245 18.60 2.60 -38.31
N LYS A 246 17.75 3.62 -38.14
CA LYS A 246 18.06 4.80 -37.32
C LYS A 246 17.87 4.52 -35.83
N GLN A 247 18.59 5.29 -35.04
CA GLN A 247 18.35 5.38 -33.60
C GLN A 247 16.94 5.97 -33.37
N ILE A 248 16.22 5.40 -32.41
CA ILE A 248 14.84 5.74 -32.06
C ILE A 248 14.87 6.47 -30.72
N LEU A 249 14.34 7.68 -30.68
CA LEU A 249 14.18 8.46 -29.44
C LEU A 249 12.75 8.32 -28.92
N ILE A 250 12.63 7.83 -27.68
CA ILE A 250 11.36 7.67 -26.97
C ILE A 250 11.33 8.65 -25.81
N HIS A 251 10.43 9.62 -25.82
CA HIS A 251 10.21 10.51 -24.69
C HIS A 251 9.12 9.97 -23.77
N LEU A 252 9.41 9.92 -22.48
CA LEU A 252 8.50 9.50 -21.41
C LEU A 252 8.21 10.71 -20.51
N ASP A 253 6.95 11.09 -20.41
CA ASP A 253 6.55 12.18 -19.53
C ASP A 253 6.54 11.76 -18.04
N VAL A 254 6.38 12.76 -17.16
CA VAL A 254 6.41 12.55 -15.71
C VAL A 254 5.32 11.57 -15.24
N PRO A 255 4.03 11.72 -15.62
CA PRO A 255 2.99 10.72 -15.30
C PRO A 255 3.33 9.29 -15.73
N THR A 256 3.90 9.11 -16.92
CA THR A 256 4.32 7.80 -17.42
C THR A 256 5.39 7.18 -16.53
N CYS A 257 6.41 7.95 -16.15
CA CYS A 257 7.44 7.48 -15.23
C CYS A 257 6.90 7.19 -13.82
N MET A 258 6.00 8.03 -13.31
CA MET A 258 5.39 7.85 -11.99
C MET A 258 4.48 6.62 -11.91
N THR A 259 3.94 6.16 -13.05
CA THR A 259 3.03 5.02 -13.13
C THR A 259 3.68 3.74 -13.67
N GLY A 260 5.00 3.59 -13.48
CA GLY A 260 5.68 2.28 -13.62
C GLY A 260 6.61 2.13 -14.82
N ALA A 261 6.80 3.17 -15.64
CA ALA A 261 7.89 3.17 -16.62
C ALA A 261 9.23 3.32 -15.87
N SER A 262 10.02 2.25 -15.82
CA SER A 262 11.29 2.19 -15.08
C SER A 262 12.43 1.72 -15.96
N ARG A 263 13.67 2.07 -15.57
CA ARG A 263 14.89 1.66 -16.28
C ARG A 263 15.04 0.15 -16.45
N PHE A 264 14.49 -0.66 -15.53
CA PHE A 264 14.50 -2.12 -15.68
C PHE A 264 13.65 -2.61 -16.86
N GLY A 265 12.64 -1.84 -17.28
CA GLY A 265 11.80 -2.14 -18.44
C GLY A 265 12.35 -1.58 -19.75
N GLU A 266 13.42 -0.79 -19.74
CA GLU A 266 14.02 -0.21 -20.93
C GLU A 266 14.77 -1.25 -21.76
N LEU A 267 14.77 -1.07 -23.09
CA LEU A 267 15.58 -1.85 -24.00
C LEU A 267 17.04 -1.39 -23.91
N HIS A 268 17.92 -2.28 -23.46
CA HIS A 268 19.35 -2.00 -23.31
C HIS A 268 20.11 -2.27 -24.61
N ASN A 269 19.77 -1.54 -25.68
CA ASN A 269 20.45 -1.64 -26.97
C ASN A 269 20.85 -0.25 -27.47
N GLN A 270 21.80 -0.18 -28.41
CA GLN A 270 22.28 1.11 -28.95
C GLN A 270 21.25 1.81 -29.87
N ARG A 271 20.15 1.12 -30.21
CA ARG A 271 19.15 1.58 -31.18
C ARG A 271 18.04 2.40 -30.53
N VAL A 272 17.71 2.17 -29.27
CA VAL A 272 16.62 2.87 -28.57
C VAL A 272 17.22 3.73 -27.46
N VAL A 273 16.85 5.00 -27.45
CA VAL A 273 17.23 5.96 -26.41
C VAL A 273 15.95 6.45 -25.75
N TYR A 274 15.92 6.36 -24.42
CA TYR A 274 14.84 6.90 -23.62
C TYR A 274 15.22 8.27 -23.09
N ASP A 275 14.32 9.22 -23.23
CA ASP A 275 14.44 10.56 -22.69
C ASP A 275 13.35 10.83 -21.65
N LYS A 276 13.75 11.51 -20.58
CA LYS A 276 12.89 11.95 -19.48
C LYS A 276 13.14 13.43 -19.17
N THR A 277 13.32 14.24 -20.21
CA THR A 277 13.57 15.66 -20.03
C THR A 277 12.31 16.34 -19.49
N GLU A 278 12.35 16.77 -18.23
CA GLU A 278 11.21 17.41 -17.55
C GLU A 278 11.14 18.92 -17.79
N ASP A 279 12.27 19.56 -18.10
CA ASP A 279 12.32 20.99 -18.36
C ASP A 279 11.75 21.33 -19.76
N PRO A 280 10.72 22.17 -19.86
CA PRO A 280 10.09 22.50 -21.14
C PRO A 280 11.04 23.14 -22.15
N SER A 281 12.03 23.92 -21.69
CA SER A 281 12.98 24.61 -22.57
C SER A 281 13.96 23.62 -23.21
N GLU A 282 14.43 22.64 -22.44
CA GLU A 282 15.27 21.55 -22.95
C GLU A 282 14.46 20.57 -23.82
N LEU A 283 13.21 20.26 -23.44
CA LEU A 283 12.35 19.37 -24.22
C LEU A 283 12.06 19.94 -25.61
N ASN A 284 11.89 21.25 -25.75
CA ASN A 284 11.69 21.92 -27.05
C ASN A 284 12.87 21.69 -28.00
N LYS A 285 14.11 21.58 -27.48
CA LYS A 285 15.30 21.36 -28.32
C LYS A 285 15.33 19.96 -28.92
N ILE A 286 14.78 18.98 -28.21
CA ILE A 286 14.77 17.58 -28.65
C ILE A 286 13.43 17.19 -29.30
N TRP A 287 12.40 18.03 -29.24
CA TRP A 287 11.05 17.77 -29.75
C TRP A 287 11.05 17.26 -31.20
N GLU A 288 11.85 17.91 -32.06
CA GLU A 288 12.02 17.54 -33.46
C GLU A 288 12.81 16.25 -33.69
N HIS A 289 13.32 15.60 -32.65
CA HIS A 289 14.07 14.36 -32.74
C HIS A 289 13.33 13.18 -32.09
N ILE A 290 12.19 13.44 -31.43
CA ILE A 290 11.39 12.39 -30.79
C ILE A 290 10.65 11.59 -31.86
N ASP A 291 10.85 10.26 -31.86
CA ASP A 291 10.16 9.33 -32.75
C ASP A 291 8.86 8.80 -32.12
N PHE A 292 8.90 8.55 -30.80
CA PHE A 292 7.75 8.13 -30.01
C PHE A 292 7.58 9.02 -28.79
N LEU A 293 6.36 9.51 -28.61
CA LEU A 293 5.96 10.31 -27.46
C LEU A 293 4.98 9.49 -26.61
N VAL A 294 5.33 9.24 -25.35
CA VAL A 294 4.46 8.57 -24.38
C VAL A 294 4.04 9.59 -23.34
N THR A 295 2.75 9.90 -23.32
CA THR A 295 2.24 10.97 -22.47
C THR A 295 0.81 10.75 -22.00
N GLU A 296 0.47 11.28 -20.83
CA GLU A 296 -0.92 11.38 -20.35
C GLU A 296 -1.77 12.31 -21.24
N VAL A 297 -1.12 13.23 -21.93
CA VAL A 297 -1.74 14.27 -22.73
C VAL A 297 -2.33 13.76 -24.04
N ARG A 298 -3.52 14.25 -24.40
CA ARG A 298 -4.06 14.09 -25.76
C ARG A 298 -3.46 15.12 -26.71
N VAL A 299 -2.56 14.68 -27.57
CA VAL A 299 -1.95 15.50 -28.62
C VAL A 299 -2.86 15.55 -29.85
N ASN A 300 -3.25 16.76 -30.25
CA ASN A 300 -4.05 17.06 -31.45
C ASN A 300 -3.21 17.82 -32.49
N ASP A 301 -2.06 17.27 -32.85
CA ASP A 301 -1.15 17.84 -33.85
C ASP A 301 -0.99 16.82 -35.00
N PRO A 302 -1.14 17.24 -36.28
CA PRO A 302 -0.99 16.36 -37.45
C PRO A 302 0.40 15.71 -37.59
N VAL A 303 1.41 16.17 -36.86
CA VAL A 303 2.75 15.57 -36.81
C VAL A 303 2.75 14.23 -36.06
N TRP A 304 1.77 14.01 -35.18
CA TRP A 304 1.69 12.85 -34.29
C TRP A 304 0.51 11.92 -34.64
N GLU A 305 0.80 10.64 -34.90
CA GLU A 305 -0.19 9.58 -35.01
C GLU A 305 -0.40 8.92 -33.64
N LYS A 306 -1.65 8.79 -33.19
CA LYS A 306 -1.93 7.94 -32.03
C LYS A 306 -1.71 6.47 -32.41
N ALA A 307 -0.64 5.87 -31.91
CA ALA A 307 -0.32 4.47 -32.13
C ALA A 307 -1.06 3.53 -31.16
N ALA A 308 -1.22 3.93 -29.89
CA ALA A 308 -1.95 3.16 -28.89
C ALA A 308 -2.43 4.03 -27.71
N SER A 309 -3.32 3.48 -26.88
CA SER A 309 -3.62 4.00 -25.54
C SER A 309 -3.60 2.88 -24.51
N VAL A 310 -3.24 3.25 -23.27
CA VAL A 310 -3.21 2.40 -22.10
C VAL A 310 -4.20 2.91 -21.08
N GLN A 311 -4.96 1.99 -20.52
CA GLN A 311 -6.01 2.29 -19.57
C GLN A 311 -5.49 2.23 -18.13
N LYS A 312 -5.97 3.14 -17.29
CA LYS A 312 -5.82 3.11 -15.83
C LYS A 312 -7.12 2.67 -15.15
N PHE A 313 -7.00 2.21 -13.92
CA PHE A 313 -8.15 2.06 -13.04
C PHE A 313 -8.82 3.42 -12.80
N SER A 314 -10.14 3.46 -12.94
CA SER A 314 -10.96 4.65 -12.67
C SER A 314 -11.78 4.45 -11.39
N GLN A 315 -12.69 3.46 -11.39
CA GLN A 315 -13.60 3.23 -10.27
C GLN A 315 -14.10 1.79 -10.21
N ILE A 316 -14.74 1.43 -9.10
CA ILE A 316 -15.43 0.15 -8.92
C ILE A 316 -16.93 0.35 -9.16
N SER A 317 -17.48 -0.34 -10.15
CA SER A 317 -18.91 -0.39 -10.42
C SER A 317 -19.59 -1.43 -9.51
N LEU A 318 -20.72 -1.04 -8.93
CA LEU A 318 -21.59 -1.95 -8.16
C LEU A 318 -22.55 -2.74 -9.06
N TYR A 319 -22.60 -2.44 -10.36
CA TYR A 319 -23.51 -3.08 -11.31
C TYR A 319 -23.43 -4.62 -11.29
N PRO A 320 -22.25 -5.27 -11.28
CA PRO A 320 -22.16 -6.74 -11.21
C PRO A 320 -22.74 -7.31 -9.90
N VAL A 321 -22.60 -6.58 -8.79
CA VAL A 321 -23.17 -6.97 -7.50
C VAL A 321 -24.70 -6.85 -7.56
N VAL A 322 -25.22 -5.71 -8.04
CA VAL A 322 -26.65 -5.45 -8.14
C VAL A 322 -27.33 -6.45 -9.08
N SER A 323 -26.76 -6.69 -10.26
CA SER A 323 -27.26 -7.67 -11.23
C SER A 323 -27.29 -9.09 -10.66
N LEU A 324 -26.29 -9.50 -9.86
CA LEU A 324 -26.30 -10.78 -9.16
C LEU A 324 -27.49 -10.89 -8.19
N PHE A 325 -27.79 -9.82 -7.44
CA PHE A 325 -28.97 -9.78 -6.56
C PHE A 325 -30.29 -9.80 -7.34
N GLN A 326 -30.38 -9.08 -8.46
CA GLN A 326 -31.56 -9.07 -9.32
C GLN A 326 -31.84 -10.44 -9.97
N GLN A 327 -30.80 -11.13 -10.43
CA GLN A 327 -30.91 -12.49 -11.00
C GLN A 327 -31.29 -13.55 -9.94
N HIS A 328 -30.97 -13.29 -8.68
CA HIS A 328 -31.24 -14.20 -7.55
C HIS A 328 -31.97 -13.47 -6.40
N PRO A 329 -33.26 -13.12 -6.56
CA PRO A 329 -33.97 -12.24 -5.63
C PRO A 329 -34.19 -12.86 -4.24
N THR A 330 -34.12 -14.19 -4.10
CA THR A 330 -34.22 -14.84 -2.79
C THR A 330 -32.85 -15.22 -2.26
N LYS A 331 -32.61 -14.93 -0.97
CA LYS A 331 -31.37 -15.29 -0.25
C LYS A 331 -30.97 -16.75 -0.46
N GLU A 332 -31.94 -17.67 -0.46
CA GLU A 332 -31.67 -19.10 -0.68
C GLU A 332 -31.13 -19.41 -2.07
N LYS A 333 -31.68 -18.78 -3.13
CA LYS A 333 -31.20 -18.98 -4.50
C LYS A 333 -29.81 -18.39 -4.68
N LEU A 334 -29.58 -17.18 -4.15
CA LEU A 334 -28.28 -16.52 -4.19
C LEU A 334 -27.20 -17.35 -3.48
N VAL A 335 -27.48 -17.81 -2.26
CA VAL A 335 -26.54 -18.64 -1.49
C VAL A 335 -26.27 -19.96 -2.19
N LYS A 336 -27.30 -20.61 -2.77
CA LYS A 336 -27.11 -21.85 -3.54
C LYS A 336 -26.28 -21.62 -4.79
N HIS A 337 -26.52 -20.55 -5.54
CA HIS A 337 -25.74 -20.21 -6.72
C HIS A 337 -24.27 -19.98 -6.36
N LEU A 338 -24.01 -19.09 -5.40
CA LEU A 338 -22.65 -18.81 -4.92
C LEU A 338 -21.94 -20.05 -4.40
N ALA A 339 -22.62 -20.90 -3.63
CA ALA A 339 -22.06 -22.13 -3.10
C ALA A 339 -21.72 -23.13 -4.20
N ASN A 340 -22.60 -23.30 -5.20
CA ASN A 340 -22.36 -24.20 -6.31
C ASN A 340 -21.20 -23.70 -7.18
N THR A 341 -21.19 -22.42 -7.57
CA THR A 341 -20.10 -21.81 -8.34
C THR A 341 -18.76 -21.96 -7.60
N PHE A 342 -18.74 -21.70 -6.29
CA PHE A 342 -17.54 -21.88 -5.47
C PHE A 342 -17.06 -23.33 -5.43
N VAL A 343 -17.97 -24.28 -5.18
CA VAL A 343 -17.64 -25.71 -5.14
C VAL A 343 -17.13 -26.21 -6.49
N ASP A 344 -17.76 -25.77 -7.59
CA ASP A 344 -17.38 -26.17 -8.93
C ASP A 344 -16.01 -25.59 -9.30
N SER A 345 -15.75 -24.30 -9.04
CA SER A 345 -14.43 -23.68 -9.22
C SER A 345 -13.33 -24.39 -8.44
N PHE A 346 -13.59 -24.83 -7.20
CA PHE A 346 -12.60 -25.59 -6.43
C PHE A 346 -12.38 -27.01 -6.95
N LYS A 347 -13.41 -27.67 -7.48
CA LYS A 347 -13.28 -29.00 -8.09
C LYS A 347 -12.50 -28.95 -9.41
N THR A 348 -12.74 -27.94 -10.23
CA THR A 348 -12.11 -27.77 -11.54
C THR A 348 -10.77 -27.02 -11.47
N MET A 349 -10.47 -26.37 -10.34
CA MET A 349 -9.39 -25.40 -10.19
C MET A 349 -9.47 -24.24 -11.19
N ASP A 350 -10.68 -23.93 -11.67
CA ASP A 350 -10.95 -22.80 -12.57
C ASP A 350 -11.67 -21.66 -11.84
N PHE A 351 -10.98 -20.52 -11.74
CA PHE A 351 -11.47 -19.30 -11.09
C PHE A 351 -11.77 -18.18 -12.11
N SER A 352 -11.95 -18.54 -13.39
CA SER A 352 -12.33 -17.64 -14.48
C SER A 352 -13.58 -16.81 -14.13
N ALA A 353 -14.64 -17.45 -13.66
CA ALA A 353 -15.89 -16.77 -13.27
C ALA A 353 -15.68 -15.70 -12.18
N PHE A 354 -14.81 -15.98 -11.19
CA PHE A 354 -14.48 -14.99 -10.16
C PHE A 354 -13.67 -13.83 -10.73
N LYS A 355 -12.71 -14.11 -11.61
CA LYS A 355 -11.93 -13.08 -12.29
C LYS A 355 -12.82 -12.21 -13.17
N GLU A 356 -13.70 -12.79 -13.97
CA GLU A 356 -14.67 -12.09 -14.81
C GLU A 356 -15.61 -11.21 -13.98
N PHE A 357 -16.08 -11.72 -12.84
CA PHE A 357 -16.86 -10.91 -11.91
C PHE A 357 -16.07 -9.68 -11.42
N VAL A 358 -14.82 -9.87 -10.99
CA VAL A 358 -13.95 -8.74 -10.58
C VAL A 358 -13.68 -7.79 -11.75
N ASP A 359 -13.38 -8.31 -12.94
CA ASP A 359 -13.13 -7.51 -14.15
C ASP A 359 -14.35 -6.68 -14.53
N SER A 360 -15.56 -7.25 -14.45
CA SER A 360 -16.81 -6.54 -14.73
C SER A 360 -17.10 -5.42 -13.73
N ALA A 361 -16.55 -5.50 -12.51
CA ALA A 361 -16.67 -4.47 -11.50
C ALA A 361 -15.63 -3.37 -11.67
N VAL A 362 -14.58 -3.57 -12.45
CA VAL A 362 -13.48 -2.61 -12.59
C VAL A 362 -13.68 -1.77 -13.85
N LEU A 363 -14.02 -0.49 -13.65
CA LEU A 363 -14.06 0.48 -14.73
C LEU A 363 -12.67 1.06 -14.98
N LYS A 364 -12.29 1.11 -16.26
CA LYS A 364 -10.98 1.57 -16.72
C LYS A 364 -11.17 2.71 -17.71
N THR A 365 -10.27 3.67 -17.67
CA THR A 365 -10.27 4.84 -18.56
C THR A 365 -8.92 4.98 -19.23
N ASP A 366 -8.92 5.37 -20.51
CA ASP A 366 -7.68 5.74 -21.20
C ASP A 366 -6.94 6.81 -20.40
N TYR A 367 -5.64 6.62 -20.22
CA TYR A 367 -4.80 7.52 -19.42
C TYR A 367 -3.52 7.89 -20.14
N ILE A 368 -2.70 6.91 -20.53
CA ILE A 368 -1.45 7.16 -21.25
C ILE A 368 -1.64 6.86 -22.72
N TYR A 369 -1.19 7.77 -23.57
CA TYR A 369 -1.24 7.70 -25.01
C TYR A 369 0.17 7.52 -25.56
N ILE A 370 0.29 6.69 -26.59
CA ILE A 370 1.54 6.47 -27.32
C ILE A 370 1.34 7.06 -28.69
N TYR A 371 2.14 8.07 -29.01
CA TYR A 371 2.16 8.72 -30.29
C TYR A 371 3.42 8.34 -31.07
N ARG A 372 3.27 8.17 -32.38
CA ARG A 372 4.36 7.98 -33.33
C ARG A 372 4.44 9.19 -34.24
N ARG A 373 5.63 9.68 -34.49
CA ARG A 373 5.81 10.81 -35.41
C ARG A 373 5.71 10.38 -36.88
N ILE A 374 4.92 11.10 -37.68
CA ILE A 374 4.73 10.83 -39.12
C ILE A 374 5.47 11.85 -40.00
N ASN A 375 5.40 13.14 -39.66
CA ASN A 375 5.89 14.22 -40.52
C ASN A 375 7.20 14.83 -40.01
N SER A 376 8.05 15.23 -40.96
CA SER A 376 9.35 15.88 -40.70
C SER A 376 9.24 17.41 -40.66
N GLU A 377 8.04 17.97 -40.81
CA GLU A 377 7.78 19.39 -40.61
C GLU A 377 7.78 19.75 -39.11
N PRO A 378 8.19 20.97 -38.73
CA PRO A 378 8.17 21.41 -37.34
C PRO A 378 6.72 21.46 -36.83
N GLY A 379 6.43 20.71 -35.77
CA GLY A 379 5.14 20.72 -35.08
C GLY A 379 4.96 21.95 -34.18
N GLU A 380 3.78 22.10 -33.57
CA GLU A 380 3.54 23.20 -32.63
C GLU A 380 4.49 23.10 -31.41
N PRO A 381 4.93 24.23 -30.81
CA PRO A 381 5.77 24.22 -29.62
C PRO A 381 5.08 23.52 -28.44
N ILE A 382 5.89 22.94 -27.55
CA ILE A 382 5.42 22.24 -26.34
C ILE A 382 4.52 23.14 -25.49
N ALA A 383 4.85 24.42 -25.35
CA ALA A 383 4.07 25.35 -24.53
C ALA A 383 2.64 25.53 -25.06
N GLU A 384 2.40 25.50 -26.37
CA GLU A 384 1.04 25.59 -26.94
C GLU A 384 0.31 24.24 -26.93
N THR A 385 1.07 23.15 -27.04
CA THR A 385 0.53 21.79 -26.86
C THR A 385 0.03 21.61 -25.43
N TYR A 386 0.82 22.00 -24.42
CA TYR A 386 0.48 21.95 -22.99
C TYR A 386 -0.40 23.11 -22.49
N SER A 387 -0.47 24.25 -23.17
CA SER A 387 -1.40 25.34 -22.77
C SER A 387 -2.82 25.13 -23.30
N LYS A 388 -3.02 24.43 -24.42
CA LYS A 388 -4.36 23.96 -24.86
C LYS A 388 -4.92 22.87 -23.92
N ILE A 389 -4.15 22.45 -22.91
CA ILE A 389 -4.40 21.33 -22.00
C ILE A 389 -4.82 21.79 -20.60
N GLU A 390 -4.58 23.05 -20.24
CA GLU A 390 -5.00 23.65 -18.95
C GLU A 390 -6.51 23.93 -18.86
N GLU A 391 -7.28 23.70 -19.92
CA GLU A 391 -8.74 23.94 -19.98
C GLU A 391 -9.62 22.71 -19.67
N LEU A 392 -9.06 21.66 -19.06
CA LEU A 392 -9.86 20.57 -18.49
C LEU A 392 -10.01 20.79 -16.98
N GLU A 393 -11.10 21.43 -16.59
CA GLU A 393 -11.53 21.60 -15.20
C GLU A 393 -11.47 20.27 -14.44
N GLU A 394 -11.03 20.33 -13.18
CA GLU A 394 -11.21 19.23 -12.24
C GLU A 394 -12.69 18.77 -12.29
N PRO A 395 -12.96 17.45 -12.36
CA PRO A 395 -14.33 16.99 -12.49
C PRO A 395 -15.17 17.55 -11.34
N ASP A 396 -16.23 18.29 -11.67
CA ASP A 396 -17.12 18.86 -10.68
C ASP A 396 -17.74 17.71 -9.89
N MET A 397 -17.36 17.63 -8.61
CA MET A 397 -17.82 16.59 -7.71
C MET A 397 -19.34 16.61 -7.49
N GLU A 398 -20.01 17.73 -7.79
CA GLU A 398 -21.47 17.81 -7.84
C GLU A 398 -22.03 17.16 -9.12
N GLU A 399 -21.40 17.35 -10.28
CA GLU A 399 -21.80 16.69 -11.55
C GLU A 399 -21.62 15.16 -11.47
N VAL A 400 -20.53 14.69 -10.86
CA VAL A 400 -20.31 13.25 -10.60
C VAL A 400 -21.38 12.67 -9.67
N LYS A 401 -21.80 13.42 -8.64
CA LYS A 401 -22.91 13.04 -7.76
C LYS A 401 -24.23 12.99 -8.52
N GLU A 402 -24.48 13.96 -9.39
CA GLU A 402 -25.71 14.06 -10.17
C GLU A 402 -25.83 12.87 -11.14
N GLN A 403 -24.73 12.50 -11.80
CA GLN A 403 -24.66 11.29 -12.64
C GLN A 403 -24.87 9.99 -11.85
N ILE A 404 -24.37 9.91 -10.62
CA ILE A 404 -24.63 8.75 -9.74
C ILE A 404 -26.09 8.70 -9.33
N ASN A 405 -26.72 9.85 -9.04
CA ASN A 405 -28.12 9.93 -8.67
C ASN A 405 -29.04 9.63 -9.86
N GLU A 406 -28.74 10.12 -11.06
CA GLU A 406 -29.50 9.77 -12.28
C GLU A 406 -29.41 8.27 -12.58
N GLN A 407 -28.24 7.65 -12.40
CA GLN A 407 -28.10 6.19 -12.50
C GLN A 407 -28.91 5.44 -11.45
N ILE A 408 -29.14 6.02 -10.27
CA ILE A 408 -29.99 5.43 -9.23
C ILE A 408 -31.47 5.60 -9.60
N ASP A 409 -31.87 6.76 -10.10
CA ASP A 409 -33.26 7.07 -10.48
C ASP A 409 -33.72 6.26 -11.69
N GLU A 410 -32.84 5.99 -12.66
CA GLU A 410 -33.11 5.07 -13.78
C GLU A 410 -33.31 3.61 -13.32
N LEU A 411 -32.78 3.23 -12.15
CA LEU A 411 -32.94 1.89 -11.56
C LEU A 411 -34.19 1.75 -10.69
N GLU A 412 -34.84 2.86 -10.33
CA GLU A 412 -36.09 2.88 -9.54
C GLU A 412 -37.37 2.84 -10.41
N GLN A 413 -37.25 3.02 -11.73
CA GLN A 413 -38.33 2.83 -12.72
C GLN A 413 -38.40 1.40 -13.24
#